data_AF-A0A2A5HVR7-F1
#
_entry.id   AF-A0A2A5HVR7-F1
#
_cell.length_a   1.000
_cell.length_b   1.000
_cell.length_c   1.000
_cell.angle_alpha   90.00
_cell.angle_beta   90.00
_cell.angle_gamma   90.00
#
_symmetry.space_group_name_H-M   'P 1'
#
loop_
_entity.id
_entity.type
_entity.pdbx_description
1 polymer ?
#
loop_
_entity_poly.entity_id
_entity_poly.type
_entity_poly.pdbx_seq_one_letter_code
_entity_poly.pdbx_strand_id
1 'polypeptide(L)' 'MKDINLNLSIEQTNVILQALGNLPFVQVHELIDSIQEQASKQVAEQEQSEAAPADNLVSMVAE' A
#
# COMPACT_ATOMS: atom_id res chain seq x y z
N MET A 1 17.86 5.04 11.35
CA MET A 1 17.78 5.41 9.91
C MET A 1 16.51 6.23 9.72
N LYS A 2 16.39 7.04 8.67
CA LYS A 2 15.17 7.82 8.38
C LYS A 2 14.32 7.04 7.38
N ASP A 3 13.06 6.83 7.71
CA ASP A 3 12.10 6.18 6.82
C ASP A 3 11.48 7.21 5.87
N ILE A 4 11.25 6.81 4.61
CA ILE A 4 10.64 7.65 3.58
C ILE A 4 9.44 6.90 3.01
N ASN A 5 8.27 7.52 3.02
CA ASN A 5 7.07 6.98 2.36
C ASN A 5 7.02 7.47 0.91
N LEU A 6 7.02 6.52 -0.03
CA LEU A 6 6.89 6.79 -1.46
C LEU A 6 5.46 6.44 -1.90
N ASN A 7 4.78 7.39 -2.55
CA ASN A 7 3.51 7.14 -3.21
C ASN A 7 3.79 6.86 -4.70
N LEU A 8 3.67 5.60 -5.11
CA LEU A 8 4.02 5.12 -6.45
C LEU A 8 2.81 4.41 -7.06
N SER A 9 2.64 4.56 -8.37
CA SER A 9 1.65 3.76 -9.10
C SER A 9 2.10 2.30 -9.23
N ILE A 10 1.16 1.39 -9.47
CA ILE A 10 1.44 -0.03 -9.72
C ILE A 10 2.46 -0.21 -10.86
N GLU A 11 2.35 0.60 -11.92
CA GLU A 11 3.27 0.58 -13.06
C GLU A 11 4.69 0.96 -12.65
N GLN A 12 4.84 2.02 -11.85
CA GLN A 12 6.14 2.46 -11.34
C GLN A 12 6.76 1.40 -10.42
N THR A 13 5.96 0.79 -9.55
CA THR A 13 6.40 -0.30 -8.66
C THR A 13 6.90 -1.51 -9.47
N ASN A 14 6.18 -1.91 -10.52
CA ASN A 14 6.60 -3.01 -11.39
C ASN A 14 7.95 -2.73 -12.08
N VAL A 15 8.17 -1.50 -12.56
CA VAL A 15 9.46 -1.11 -13.18
C VAL A 15 10.60 -1.19 -12.16
N ILE A 16 10.38 -0.73 -10.92
CA ILE A 16 11.38 -0.82 -9.86
C ILE A 16 11.68 -2.29 -9.53
N LEU A 17 10.66 -3.13 -9.36
CA LEU A 17 10.86 -4.56 -9.10
C LEU A 17 11.60 -5.26 -10.23
N GLN A 18 11.31 -4.92 -11.50
CA GLN A 18 12.05 -5.43 -12.65
C GLN A 18 13.53 -4.97 -12.63
N ALA A 19 13.79 -3.70 -12.32
CA ALA A 19 15.15 -3.19 -12.20
C ALA A 19 15.93 -3.90 -11.08
N LEU A 20 15.30 -4.13 -9.92
CA LEU A 20 15.89 -4.89 -8.81
C LEU A 20 16.16 -6.35 -9.19
N GLY A 21 15.29 -6.98 -9.98
CA GLY A 21 15.48 -8.34 -10.49
C GLY A 21 16.69 -8.52 -11.42
N ASN A 22 17.29 -7.44 -11.92
CA ASN A 22 18.54 -7.48 -12.69
C ASN A 22 19.80 -7.45 -11.80
N LEU A 23 19.66 -7.26 -10.50
CA LEU A 23 20.76 -7.29 -9.53
C LEU A 23 20.88 -8.68 -8.87
N PRO A 24 22.04 -9.02 -8.26
CA PRO A 24 22.19 -10.27 -7.53
C PRO A 24 21.16 -10.40 -6.40
N PHE A 25 20.45 -11.52 -6.35
CA PHE A 25 19.36 -11.76 -5.39
C PHE A 25 19.74 -11.46 -3.93
N VAL A 26 20.96 -11.82 -3.51
CA VAL A 26 21.50 -11.56 -2.15
C VAL A 26 21.52 -10.08 -1.76
N GLN A 27 21.49 -9.16 -2.73
CA GLN A 27 21.50 -7.73 -2.48
C GLN A 27 20.10 -7.11 -2.47
N VAL A 28 19.12 -7.79 -3.06
CA VAL A 28 17.78 -7.21 -3.31
C VAL A 28 16.64 -7.91 -2.59
N HIS A 29 16.81 -9.13 -2.08
CA HIS A 29 15.70 -9.86 -1.45
C HIS A 29 15.09 -9.08 -0.27
N GLU A 30 15.92 -8.53 0.63
CA GLU A 30 15.47 -7.76 1.79
C GLU A 30 14.75 -6.47 1.39
N LEU A 31 15.20 -5.86 0.30
CA LEU A 31 14.58 -4.64 -0.23
C LEU A 31 13.23 -4.96 -0.88
N ILE A 32 13.14 -6.04 -1.65
CA ILE A 32 11.89 -6.49 -2.28
C ILE A 32 10.85 -6.86 -1.21
N ASP A 33 11.26 -7.62 -0.20
CA ASP A 33 10.38 -8.02 0.92
C ASP A 33 9.85 -6.78 1.65
N SER A 34 10.71 -5.78 1.90
CA SER A 34 10.34 -4.52 2.55
C SER A 34 9.36 -3.68 1.70
N ILE A 35 9.55 -3.64 0.39
CA ILE A 35 8.63 -2.96 -0.54
C ILE A 35 7.29 -3.69 -0.56
N GLN A 36 7.30 -5.02 -0.59
CA GLN A 36 6.10 -5.83 -0.61
C GLN A 36 5.27 -5.65 0.67
N GLU A 37 5.91 -5.64 1.84
CA GLU A 37 5.24 -5.39 3.12
C GLU A 37 4.59 -3.99 3.15
N GLN A 38 5.30 -2.96 2.67
CA GLN A 38 4.77 -1.60 2.61
C GLN A 38 3.60 -1.48 1.63
N ALA A 39 3.72 -2.07 0.44
CA ALA A 39 2.66 -2.06 -0.56
C ALA A 39 1.40 -2.79 -0.05
N SER A 40 1.54 -3.95 0.59
CA SER A 40 0.41 -4.68 1.15
C SER A 40 -0.31 -3.88 2.24
N LYS A 41 0.42 -3.16 3.10
CA LYS A 41 -0.19 -2.29 4.12
C LYS A 41 -0.94 -1.12 3.48
N GLN A 42 -0.35 -0.44 2.50
CA GLN A 42 -0.98 0.70 1.82
C GLN A 42 -2.26 0.28 1.06
N VAL A 43 -2.25 -0.89 0.40
CA VAL A 43 -3.44 -1.42 -0.28
C VAL A 43 -4.53 -1.79 0.74
N ALA A 44 -4.18 -2.47 1.83
CA ALA A 44 -5.14 -2.84 2.87
C ALA A 44 -5.76 -1.60 3.58
N GLU A 45 -4.96 -0.56 3.81
CA GLU A 45 -5.44 0.71 4.38
C GLU A 45 -6.39 1.46 3.42
N GLN A 46 -6.13 1.41 2.11
CA GLN A 46 -7.06 1.97 1.11
C GLN A 46 -8.40 1.23 1.09
N GLU A 47 -8.41 -0.11 1.15
CA GLU A 47 -9.65 -0.90 1.15
C GLU A 47 -10.47 -0.70 2.43
N GLN A 48 -9.81 -0.52 3.58
CA GLN A 48 -10.50 -0.31 4.86
C GLN A 48 -11.10 1.11 4.99
N SER A 49 -10.54 2.10 4.30
CA SER A 49 -11.09 3.47 4.29
C SER A 49 -12.31 3.64 3.36
N GLU A 50 -12.54 2.72 2.42
CA GLU A 50 -13.72 2.70 1.53
C GLU A 50 -14.91 1.94 2.15
N ALA A 51 -14.69 1.17 3.22
CA ALA A 51 -15.69 0.32 3.88
C ALA A 51 -16.28 0.90 5.18
N ALA A 52 -16.26 2.23 5.37
CA ALA A 52 -17.05 2.85 6.43
C ALA A 52 -18.54 2.84 6.03
N PRO A 53 -19.41 2.12 6.77
CA PRO A 53 -20.81 1.99 6.42
C PRO A 53 -21.51 3.35 6.50
N ALA A 54 -22.22 3.69 5.43
CA ALA A 54 -23.22 4.74 5.39
C ALA A 54 -24.44 4.33 6.23
N ASP A 55 -24.31 4.27 7.55
CA ASP A 55 -25.41 3.84 8.42
C ASP A 55 -25.50 4.65 9.73
N ASN A 56 -25.61 5.99 9.61
CA ASN A 56 -26.17 6.79 10.70
C ASN A 56 -26.76 8.13 10.24
N LEU A 57 -27.85 8.11 9.45
CA LEU A 57 -28.67 9.31 9.18
C LEU A 57 -30.20 9.09 9.36
N VAL A 58 -30.67 7.93 9.86
CA VAL A 58 -32.09 7.71 10.17
C VAL A 58 -32.31 7.68 11.68
N SER A 59 -32.19 8.83 12.34
CA SER A 59 -32.67 8.98 13.74
C SER A 59 -33.10 10.42 14.12
N MET A 60 -33.29 11.36 13.19
CA MET A 60 -33.60 12.75 13.56
C MET A 60 -34.87 13.37 12.95
N VAL A 61 -35.76 12.59 12.34
CA VAL A 61 -37.09 13.11 11.88
C VAL A 61 -38.19 12.09 12.19
N ALA A 62 -38.48 11.90 13.46
CA ALA A 62 -39.75 11.37 13.93
C ALA A 62 -39.94 11.72 15.41
N GLU A 63 -40.32 12.98 15.67
CA GLU A 63 -41.31 13.38 16.69
C GLU A 63 -41.62 14.88 16.56
#